data_AF-A0A150HMI4-F1
#
_entry.id   AF-A0A150HMI4-F1
#
_cell.length_a   1.000
_cell.length_b   1.000
_cell.length_c   1.000
_cell.angle_alpha   90.00
_cell.angle_beta   90.00
_cell.angle_gamma   90.00
#
_symmetry.space_group_name_H-M   'P 1'
#
loop_
_entity.id
_entity.type
_entity.pdbx_description
1 polymer ?
#
loop_
_entity_poly.entity_id
_entity_poly.type
_entity_poly.pdbx_seq_one_letter_code
_entity_poly.pdbx_strand_id
1 'polypeptide(L)'
;MRKQGLAVIVACLCIGLPNLSYAQNASHTAGSHTHESMQMPLHYRIADIDPRFNLDSQQVLELTQQAAKIWEQETGQKNFIYDPQAEFTINFVYDERQQHSKNRVENLDQLNQQQQQWENQRLQLQQVKDEIQKMTALIASKKTQLTSQFQQYNADVQRFNQLRSSSKQMADQLAQRQQELQLQSNSLKQEIAQHKQKTQQLNQAIQSLNQNNKQLVLSANQFNKNFQPRLFHKGHFNGKQIYIYEFTSKEDLRLTLAHELGHALGLEHTDDPTSIMYPVIQKQNLQKFELTKADQELVRAMN
;
A
#
# COMPACT_ATOMS: atom_id res chain seq x y z
N MET A 1 24.70 -2.58 4.18
CA MET A 1 23.55 -2.18 3.34
C MET A 1 22.54 -3.32 3.33
N ARG A 2 21.53 -3.26 4.20
CA ARG A 2 20.42 -4.23 4.29
C ARG A 2 19.14 -3.46 3.94
N LYS A 3 18.49 -3.80 2.84
CA LYS A 3 17.13 -3.33 2.53
C LYS A 3 16.17 -4.34 3.14
N GLN A 4 15.52 -3.97 4.23
CA GLN A 4 14.41 -4.73 4.81
C GLN A 4 13.17 -4.51 3.92
N GLY A 5 12.51 -5.60 3.56
CA GLY A 5 11.26 -5.56 2.79
C GLY A 5 10.15 -4.89 3.60
N LEU A 6 9.55 -3.85 3.02
CA LEU A 6 8.32 -3.25 3.54
C LEU A 6 7.17 -4.24 3.26
N ALA A 7 6.73 -4.93 4.31
CA ALA A 7 5.37 -5.45 4.35
C ALA A 7 4.43 -4.25 4.52
N VAL A 8 3.74 -3.85 3.45
CA VAL A 8 2.69 -2.83 3.53
C VAL A 8 1.44 -3.50 4.08
N ILE A 9 1.39 -3.57 5.41
CA ILE A 9 0.14 -3.78 6.14
C ILE A 9 -0.64 -2.48 5.96
N VAL A 10 -1.75 -2.51 5.24
CA VAL A 10 -2.77 -1.46 5.32
C VAL A 10 -3.35 -1.55 6.73
N ALA A 11 -2.72 -0.85 7.66
CA ALA A 11 -3.21 -0.72 9.01
C ALA A 11 -4.52 0.06 8.94
N CYS A 12 -5.62 -0.63 9.24
CA CYS A 12 -6.91 -0.04 9.56
C CYS A 12 -6.73 1.01 10.67
N LEU A 13 -6.60 2.28 10.31
CA LEU A 13 -6.84 3.41 11.22
C LEU A 13 -8.35 3.68 11.30
N CYS A 14 -9.11 2.64 11.67
CA CYS A 14 -10.44 2.78 12.22
C CYS A 14 -10.30 2.91 13.73
N ILE A 15 -10.21 4.13 14.24
CA ILE A 15 -10.42 4.36 15.68
C ILE A 15 -11.91 4.13 15.94
N GLY A 16 -12.20 2.98 16.55
CA GLY A 16 -13.46 2.67 17.23
C GLY A 16 -14.53 1.98 16.37
N LEU A 17 -14.52 0.64 16.37
CA LEU A 17 -15.67 -0.26 16.65
C LEU A 17 -15.18 -1.72 16.49
N PRO A 18 -15.57 -2.66 17.39
CA PRO A 18 -15.11 -4.03 17.31
C PRO A 18 -15.95 -4.76 16.24
N ASN A 19 -15.33 -5.09 15.12
CA ASN A 19 -15.85 -6.14 14.24
C ASN A 19 -14.67 -7.03 13.84
N LEU A 20 -14.32 -7.93 14.76
CA LEU A 20 -13.69 -9.20 14.39
C LEU A 20 -14.74 -9.98 13.58
N SER A 21 -14.79 -9.72 12.28
CA SER A 21 -15.38 -10.69 11.36
C SER A 21 -14.34 -11.79 11.17
N TYR A 22 -14.43 -12.80 12.02
CA TYR A 22 -13.87 -14.10 11.71
C TYR A 22 -14.46 -14.51 10.36
N ALA A 23 -13.61 -14.59 9.33
CA ALA A 23 -13.94 -15.37 8.15
C ALA A 23 -14.33 -16.77 8.66
N GLN A 24 -15.60 -17.13 8.48
CA GLN A 24 -16.06 -18.46 8.79
C GLN A 24 -15.29 -19.42 7.89
N ASN A 25 -14.46 -20.27 8.50
CA ASN A 25 -13.94 -21.46 7.86
C ASN A 25 -15.14 -22.29 7.42
N ALA A 26 -15.54 -22.16 6.16
CA ALA A 26 -16.35 -23.17 5.52
C ALA A 26 -15.44 -24.40 5.38
N SER A 27 -15.72 -25.44 6.15
CA SER A 27 -15.14 -26.76 5.95
C SER A 27 -15.47 -27.19 4.52
N HIS A 28 -14.48 -27.14 3.63
CA HIS A 28 -14.68 -27.56 2.25
C HIS A 28 -14.40 -29.05 2.16
N THR A 29 -15.45 -29.82 1.94
CA THR A 29 -15.33 -31.13 1.32
C THR A 29 -14.86 -30.90 -0.12
N ALA A 30 -13.55 -31.00 -0.34
CA ALA A 30 -12.98 -31.11 -1.66
C ALA A 30 -13.67 -32.27 -2.38
N GLY A 31 -14.28 -32.02 -3.53
CA GLY A 31 -14.73 -33.10 -4.39
C GLY A 31 -13.52 -33.96 -4.74
N SER A 32 -13.57 -35.24 -4.41
CA SER A 32 -12.57 -36.21 -4.84
C SER A 32 -12.65 -36.31 -6.36
N HIS A 33 -11.81 -35.53 -7.04
CA HIS A 33 -11.49 -35.75 -8.43
C HIS A 33 -10.39 -36.79 -8.44
N THR A 34 -10.70 -38.00 -8.89
CA THR A 34 -9.68 -39.01 -9.21
C THR A 34 -8.81 -38.43 -10.33
N HIS A 35 -7.68 -37.83 -9.98
CA HIS A 35 -6.72 -37.31 -10.94
C HIS A 35 -6.04 -38.52 -11.62
N GLU A 36 -6.35 -38.77 -12.89
CA GLU A 36 -5.52 -39.65 -13.72
C GLU A 36 -4.12 -39.03 -13.80
N SER A 37 -3.14 -39.69 -13.18
CA SER A 37 -1.74 -39.28 -13.29
C SER A 37 -1.27 -39.44 -14.73
N MET A 38 -0.52 -38.45 -15.22
CA MET A 38 0.05 -38.53 -16.56
C MET A 38 1.21 -39.53 -16.59
N GLN A 39 1.38 -40.21 -17.72
CA GLN A 39 2.58 -41.02 -17.94
C GLN A 39 3.80 -40.11 -18.06
N MET A 40 4.83 -40.40 -17.26
CA MET A 40 6.08 -39.64 -17.22
C MET A 40 7.18 -40.33 -18.05
N PRO A 41 8.05 -39.57 -18.73
CA PRO A 41 8.10 -38.10 -18.77
C PRO A 41 7.04 -37.49 -19.70
N LEU A 42 6.37 -36.45 -19.21
CA LEU A 42 5.37 -35.70 -19.96
C LEU A 42 6.04 -34.72 -20.92
N HIS A 43 5.84 -34.94 -22.22
CA HIS A 43 6.28 -34.00 -23.25
C HIS A 43 5.22 -32.92 -23.43
N TYR A 44 5.61 -31.64 -23.45
CA TYR A 44 4.67 -30.52 -23.57
C TYR A 44 5.12 -29.48 -24.60
N ARG A 45 4.15 -28.76 -25.16
CA ARG A 45 4.38 -27.52 -25.91
C ARG A 45 3.56 -26.36 -25.36
N ILE A 46 4.02 -25.16 -25.64
CA ILE A 46 3.25 -23.93 -25.43
C ILE A 46 2.36 -23.74 -26.67
N ALA A 47 1.05 -23.61 -26.48
CA ALA A 47 0.12 -23.29 -27.56
C ALA A 47 0.17 -21.78 -27.87
N ASP A 48 -0.66 -21.32 -28.81
CA ASP A 48 -0.75 -19.90 -29.13
C ASP A 48 -1.12 -19.09 -27.88
N ILE A 49 -0.36 -18.01 -27.66
CA ILE A 49 -0.56 -17.12 -26.52
C ILE A 49 -1.38 -15.94 -27.03
N ASP A 50 -2.51 -15.65 -26.37
CA ASP A 50 -3.28 -14.46 -26.69
C ASP A 50 -2.41 -13.20 -26.51
N PRO A 51 -2.21 -12.38 -27.56
CA PRO A 51 -1.35 -11.20 -27.51
C PRO A 51 -1.72 -10.19 -26.41
N ARG A 52 -2.97 -10.20 -25.91
CA ARG A 52 -3.45 -9.33 -24.82
C ARG A 52 -2.79 -9.64 -23.47
N PHE A 53 -2.16 -10.80 -23.32
CA PHE A 53 -1.29 -11.10 -22.18
C PHE A 53 0.04 -10.33 -22.21
N ASN A 54 0.44 -9.78 -23.37
CA ASN A 54 1.72 -9.10 -23.55
C ASN A 54 2.91 -9.97 -23.11
N LEU A 55 2.86 -11.26 -23.46
CA LEU A 55 3.90 -12.25 -23.25
C LEU A 55 4.30 -12.85 -24.60
N ASP A 56 5.59 -13.08 -24.78
CA ASP A 56 6.10 -13.85 -25.92
C ASP A 56 6.27 -15.34 -25.54
N SER A 57 6.37 -16.20 -26.56
CA SER A 57 6.51 -17.65 -26.37
C SER A 57 7.77 -18.06 -25.63
N GLN A 58 8.86 -17.30 -25.77
CA GLN A 58 10.12 -17.59 -25.07
C GLN A 58 9.96 -17.34 -23.57
N GLN A 59 9.35 -16.22 -23.19
CA GLN A 59 9.07 -15.88 -21.79
C GLN A 59 8.19 -16.93 -21.12
N VAL A 60 7.12 -17.36 -21.81
CA VAL A 60 6.25 -18.41 -21.28
C VAL A 60 6.99 -19.73 -21.14
N LEU A 61 7.80 -20.11 -22.13
CA LEU A 61 8.61 -21.32 -22.06
C LEU A 61 9.60 -21.28 -20.87
N GLU A 62 10.31 -20.16 -20.69
CA GLU A 62 11.23 -19.97 -19.58
C GLU A 62 10.53 -20.09 -18.21
N LEU A 63 9.34 -19.49 -18.07
CA LEU A 63 8.55 -19.58 -16.83
C LEU A 63 8.05 -21.00 -16.57
N THR A 64 7.58 -21.70 -17.61
CA THR A 64 7.16 -23.10 -17.51
C THR A 64 8.33 -24.01 -17.14
N GLN A 65 9.52 -23.81 -17.72
CA GLN A 65 10.72 -24.57 -17.35
C GLN A 65 11.15 -24.32 -15.92
N GLN A 66 11.06 -23.08 -15.43
CA GLN A 66 11.29 -22.77 -14.02
C GLN A 66 10.27 -23.48 -13.12
N ALA A 67 8.99 -23.45 -13.50
CA ALA A 67 7.91 -24.12 -12.79
C ALA A 67 8.05 -25.65 -12.76
N ALA A 68 8.51 -26.26 -13.85
CA ALA A 68 8.78 -27.70 -13.92
C ALA A 68 9.98 -28.10 -13.05
N LYS A 69 11.07 -27.31 -13.10
CA LYS A 69 12.34 -27.62 -12.44
C LYS A 69 12.20 -27.83 -10.93
N ILE A 70 11.26 -27.15 -10.28
CA ILE A 70 11.05 -27.30 -8.83
C ILE A 70 10.60 -28.72 -8.46
N TRP A 71 9.77 -29.34 -9.31
CA TRP A 71 9.31 -30.71 -9.14
C TRP A 71 10.38 -31.72 -9.54
N GLU A 72 11.18 -31.42 -10.57
CA GLU A 72 12.32 -32.25 -10.97
C GLU A 72 13.39 -32.34 -9.87
N GLN A 73 13.61 -31.24 -9.14
CA GLN A 73 14.53 -31.19 -8.01
C GLN A 73 14.09 -32.09 -6.85
N GLU A 74 12.79 -32.16 -6.55
CA GLU A 74 12.27 -33.00 -5.46
C GLU A 74 12.13 -34.47 -5.87
N THR A 75 11.69 -34.74 -7.10
CA THR A 75 11.54 -36.12 -7.61
C THR A 75 12.87 -36.74 -8.05
N GLY A 76 13.89 -35.92 -8.35
CA GLY A 76 15.15 -36.37 -8.96
C GLY A 76 15.01 -36.84 -10.41
N GLN A 77 13.85 -36.63 -11.04
CA GLN A 77 13.54 -37.08 -12.40
C GLN A 77 13.18 -35.90 -13.30
N LYS A 78 13.53 -36.00 -14.59
CA LYS A 78 13.15 -35.00 -15.60
C LYS A 78 11.74 -35.26 -16.11
N ASN A 79 10.74 -34.93 -15.30
CA ASN A 79 9.34 -35.27 -15.57
C ASN A 79 8.70 -34.48 -16.71
N PHE A 80 9.21 -33.28 -17.02
CA PHE A 80 8.62 -32.40 -18.03
C PHE A 80 9.63 -32.06 -19.13
N ILE A 81 9.31 -32.42 -20.36
CA ILE A 81 10.20 -32.23 -21.51
C ILE A 81 9.50 -31.32 -22.52
N TYR A 82 10.12 -30.17 -22.82
CA TYR A 82 9.60 -29.33 -23.90
C TYR A 82 9.84 -30.00 -25.26
N ASP A 83 8.77 -30.19 -26.01
CA ASP A 83 8.79 -30.68 -27.39
C ASP A 83 7.74 -29.90 -28.19
N PRO A 84 8.13 -29.10 -29.20
CA PRO A 84 7.19 -28.30 -29.99
C PRO A 84 6.16 -29.13 -30.76
N GLN A 85 6.35 -30.44 -30.90
CA GLN A 85 5.40 -31.36 -31.54
C GLN A 85 4.56 -32.17 -30.53
N ALA A 86 4.68 -31.91 -29.22
CA ALA A 86 3.92 -32.62 -28.21
C ALA A 86 2.40 -32.44 -28.35
N GLU A 87 1.66 -33.51 -28.05
CA GLU A 87 0.19 -33.47 -27.97
C GLU A 87 -0.29 -32.67 -26.76
N PHE A 88 0.41 -32.80 -25.62
CA PHE A 88 0.08 -32.05 -24.41
C PHE A 88 0.40 -30.56 -24.57
N THR A 89 -0.60 -29.71 -24.35
CA THR A 89 -0.49 -28.26 -24.55
C THR A 89 -0.73 -27.49 -23.27
N ILE A 90 0.06 -26.42 -23.10
CA ILE A 90 -0.23 -25.35 -22.16
C ILE A 90 -0.83 -24.18 -22.95
N ASN A 91 -2.08 -23.88 -22.70
CA ASN A 91 -2.89 -22.89 -23.42
C ASN A 91 -3.05 -21.63 -22.58
N PHE A 92 -3.05 -20.47 -23.24
CA PHE A 92 -3.24 -19.17 -22.59
C PHE A 92 -4.49 -18.51 -23.17
N VAL A 93 -5.55 -18.42 -22.36
CA VAL A 93 -6.86 -17.93 -22.80
C VAL A 93 -7.18 -16.64 -22.08
N TYR A 94 -7.12 -15.52 -22.80
CA TYR A 94 -7.48 -14.22 -22.24
C TYR A 94 -9.00 -14.06 -22.25
N ASP A 95 -9.60 -14.08 -21.06
CA ASP A 95 -11.03 -13.86 -20.88
C ASP A 95 -11.32 -12.84 -19.76
N GLU A 96 -12.59 -12.77 -19.36
CA GLU A 96 -13.10 -11.89 -18.30
C GLU A 96 -12.30 -12.00 -16.99
N ARG A 97 -11.67 -13.14 -16.69
CA ARG A 97 -10.85 -13.33 -15.48
C ARG A 97 -9.59 -12.48 -15.53
N GLN A 98 -8.81 -12.58 -16.61
CA GLN A 98 -7.62 -11.74 -16.76
C GLN A 98 -7.99 -10.25 -16.76
N GLN A 99 -9.08 -9.88 -17.44
CA GLN A 99 -9.53 -8.49 -17.46
C GLN A 99 -9.91 -8.00 -16.06
N HIS A 100 -10.65 -8.80 -15.30
CA HIS A 100 -11.04 -8.50 -13.94
C HIS A 100 -9.81 -8.36 -13.02
N SER A 101 -8.82 -9.26 -13.13
CA SER A 101 -7.56 -9.19 -12.39
C SER A 101 -6.75 -7.94 -12.71
N LYS A 102 -6.64 -7.55 -13.99
CA LYS A 102 -6.01 -6.28 -14.40
C LYS A 102 -6.72 -5.08 -13.78
N ASN A 103 -8.05 -5.01 -13.94
CA ASN A 103 -8.86 -3.93 -13.37
C ASN A 103 -8.67 -3.84 -11.85
N ARG A 104 -8.61 -4.97 -11.16
CA ARG A 104 -8.39 -5.02 -9.70
C ARG A 104 -7.05 -4.42 -9.31
N VAL A 105 -5.97 -4.79 -9.98
CA VAL A 105 -4.62 -4.25 -9.70
C VAL A 105 -4.58 -2.75 -9.96
N GLU A 106 -5.09 -2.30 -11.11
CA GLU A 106 -5.13 -0.88 -11.46
C GLU A 106 -5.92 -0.04 -10.45
N ASN A 107 -7.10 -0.52 -10.02
CA ASN A 107 -7.91 0.17 -9.02
C ASN A 107 -7.23 0.19 -7.65
N LEU A 108 -6.54 -0.88 -7.27
CA LEU A 108 -5.79 -0.94 -6.02
C LEU A 108 -4.60 0.03 -6.03
N ASP A 109 -3.89 0.13 -7.16
CA ASP A 109 -2.79 1.08 -7.34
C ASP A 109 -3.27 2.53 -7.23
N GLN A 110 -4.42 2.84 -7.83
CA GLN A 110 -5.05 4.16 -7.69
C GLN A 110 -5.41 4.48 -6.22
N LEU A 111 -5.99 3.51 -5.48
CA LEU A 111 -6.28 3.68 -4.05
C LEU A 111 -5.01 3.91 -3.23
N ASN A 112 -3.95 3.15 -3.49
CA ASN A 112 -2.67 3.30 -2.81
C ASN A 112 -2.06 4.69 -3.07
N GLN A 113 -2.14 5.19 -4.30
CA GLN A 113 -1.69 6.54 -4.64
C GLN A 113 -2.49 7.62 -3.92
N GLN A 114 -3.83 7.50 -3.89
CA GLN A 114 -4.70 8.42 -3.16
C GLN A 114 -4.41 8.41 -1.65
N GLN A 115 -4.19 7.23 -1.07
CA GLN A 115 -3.80 7.11 0.34
C GLN A 115 -2.45 7.77 0.62
N GLN A 116 -1.45 7.55 -0.24
CA GLN A 116 -0.13 8.17 -0.08
C GLN A 116 -0.20 9.70 -0.18
N GLN A 117 -0.98 10.22 -1.13
CA GLN A 117 -1.21 11.65 -1.25
C GLN A 117 -1.90 12.23 0.01
N TRP A 118 -2.90 11.54 0.53
CA TRP A 118 -3.59 11.94 1.76
C TRP A 118 -2.64 11.96 2.96
N GLU A 119 -1.80 10.94 3.14
CA GLU A 119 -0.81 10.90 4.22
C GLU A 119 0.21 12.03 4.10
N ASN A 120 0.70 12.31 2.90
CA ASN A 120 1.62 13.43 2.67
C ASN A 120 0.99 14.77 3.04
N GLN A 121 -0.26 15.01 2.64
CA GLN A 121 -1.00 16.22 3.02
C GLN A 121 -1.21 16.30 4.53
N ARG A 122 -1.57 15.18 5.18
CA ARG A 122 -1.73 15.11 6.64
C ARG A 122 -0.45 15.49 7.37
N LEU A 123 0.70 14.98 6.93
CA LEU A 123 2.01 15.30 7.52
C LEU A 123 2.36 16.79 7.34
N GLN A 124 2.10 17.37 6.16
CA GLN A 124 2.29 18.80 5.94
C GLN A 124 1.40 19.65 6.86
N LEU A 125 0.13 19.28 7.04
CA LEU A 125 -0.77 20.03 7.94
C LEU A 125 -0.33 19.92 9.40
N GLN A 126 0.24 18.79 9.81
CA GLN A 126 0.80 18.66 11.16
C GLN A 126 1.96 19.65 11.38
N GLN A 127 2.85 19.81 10.40
CA GLN A 127 3.93 20.80 10.49
C GLN A 127 3.40 22.23 10.60
N VAL A 128 2.42 22.61 9.77
CA VAL A 128 1.79 23.94 9.82
C VAL A 128 1.08 24.18 11.17
N LYS A 129 0.45 23.15 11.73
CA LYS A 129 -0.17 23.22 13.06
C LYS A 129 0.87 23.51 14.15
N ASP A 130 2.02 22.84 14.10
CA ASP A 130 3.10 23.06 15.06
C ASP A 130 3.70 24.47 14.93
N GLU A 131 3.84 24.98 13.70
CA GLU A 131 4.25 26.37 13.47
C GLU A 131 3.27 27.39 14.06
N ILE A 132 1.97 27.17 13.88
CA ILE A 132 0.92 28.03 14.44
C ILE A 132 0.97 28.04 15.96
N GLN A 133 1.18 26.88 16.59
CA GLN A 133 1.32 26.79 18.05
C GLN A 133 2.54 27.59 18.56
N LYS A 134 3.69 27.46 17.88
CA LYS A 134 4.89 28.24 18.21
C LYS A 134 4.65 29.75 18.06
N MET A 135 4.02 30.16 16.97
CA MET A 135 3.71 31.58 16.73
C MET A 135 2.70 32.13 17.74
N THR A 136 1.72 31.32 18.16
CA THR A 136 0.76 31.68 19.21
C THR A 136 1.47 32.02 20.52
N ALA A 137 2.41 31.16 20.95
CA ALA A 137 3.19 31.39 22.16
C ALA A 137 4.09 32.64 22.04
N LEU A 138 4.71 32.84 20.87
CA LEU A 138 5.55 34.01 20.61
C LEU A 138 4.77 35.33 20.68
N ILE A 139 3.59 35.38 20.04
CA ILE A 139 2.69 36.54 20.09
C ILE A 139 2.27 36.83 21.54
N ALA A 140 1.94 35.80 22.32
CA ALA A 140 1.60 35.97 23.73
C ALA A 140 2.76 36.57 24.54
N SER A 141 3.98 36.08 24.32
CA SER A 141 5.20 36.63 24.96
C SER A 141 5.44 38.09 24.58
N LYS A 142 5.40 38.44 23.29
CA LYS A 142 5.56 39.81 22.79
C LYS A 142 4.50 40.75 23.36
N LYS A 143 3.25 40.30 23.48
CA LYS A 143 2.16 41.08 24.07
C LYS A 143 2.44 41.39 25.54
N THR A 144 2.89 40.42 26.32
CA THR A 144 3.25 40.62 27.73
C THR A 144 4.42 41.58 27.88
N GLN A 145 5.48 41.41 27.08
CA GLN A 145 6.64 42.29 27.09
C GLN A 145 6.25 43.74 26.75
N LEU A 146 5.52 43.94 25.66
CA LEU A 146 5.10 45.27 25.22
C LEU A 146 4.19 45.94 26.26
N THR A 147 3.30 45.18 26.91
CA THR A 147 2.44 45.67 27.99
C THR A 147 3.28 46.18 29.17
N SER A 148 4.28 45.41 29.59
CA SER A 148 5.21 45.81 30.67
C SER A 148 6.01 47.06 30.29
N GLN A 149 6.50 47.16 29.05
CA GLN A 149 7.24 48.34 28.60
C GLN A 149 6.37 49.60 28.55
N PHE A 150 5.10 49.49 28.13
CA PHE A 150 4.15 50.61 28.19
C PHE A 150 3.83 51.02 29.63
N GLN A 151 3.68 50.07 30.55
CA GLN A 151 3.49 50.38 31.98
C GLN A 151 4.68 51.17 32.54
N GLN A 152 5.91 50.73 32.24
CA GLN A 152 7.11 51.43 32.67
C GLN A 152 7.22 52.83 32.04
N TYR A 153 6.98 52.95 30.73
CA TYR A 153 6.97 54.24 30.03
C TYR A 153 5.96 55.21 30.66
N ASN A 154 4.74 54.75 30.94
CA ASN A 154 3.71 55.59 31.56
C ASN A 154 4.13 56.06 32.97
N ALA A 155 4.76 55.20 33.77
CA ALA A 155 5.29 55.58 35.08
C ALA A 155 6.43 56.62 34.97
N ASP A 156 7.32 56.47 33.99
CA ASP A 156 8.42 57.40 33.75
C ASP A 156 7.90 58.78 33.29
N VAL A 157 6.90 58.81 32.40
CA VAL A 157 6.20 60.04 31.97
C VAL A 157 5.51 60.73 33.14
N GLN A 158 4.82 59.97 34.00
CA GLN A 158 4.17 60.52 35.20
C GLN A 158 5.18 61.18 36.14
N ARG A 159 6.31 60.53 36.41
CA ARG A 159 7.39 61.09 37.24
C ARG A 159 7.98 62.36 36.64
N PHE A 160 8.26 62.36 35.33
CA PHE A 160 8.76 63.53 34.61
C PHE A 160 7.81 64.73 34.75
N ASN A 161 6.50 64.49 34.60
CA ASN A 161 5.46 65.52 34.73
C ASN A 161 5.30 66.02 36.17
N GLN A 162 5.33 65.13 37.18
CA GLN A 162 5.19 65.48 38.59
C GLN A 162 6.35 66.34 39.10
N LEU A 163 7.58 66.04 38.66
CA LEU A 163 8.78 66.79 39.02
C LEU A 163 8.90 68.14 38.29
N ARG A 164 8.00 68.45 37.35
CA ARG A 164 8.08 69.61 36.44
C ARG A 164 9.48 69.75 35.81
N SER A 165 10.06 68.62 35.42
CA SER A 165 11.43 68.58 34.89
C SER A 165 11.52 69.37 33.57
N SER A 166 12.51 70.26 33.48
CA SER A 166 12.84 71.01 32.26
C SER A 166 13.99 70.36 31.47
N SER A 167 14.41 69.15 31.84
CA SER A 167 15.53 68.45 31.22
C SER A 167 15.19 68.04 29.79
N LYS A 168 15.80 68.71 28.81
CA LYS A 168 15.67 68.39 27.39
C LYS A 168 16.09 66.95 27.07
N GLN A 169 17.20 66.49 27.64
CA GLN A 169 17.70 65.13 27.43
C GLN A 169 16.69 64.06 27.86
N MET A 170 16.04 64.24 29.00
CA MET A 170 15.02 63.28 29.47
C MET A 170 13.77 63.30 28.59
N ALA A 171 13.35 64.49 28.13
CA ALA A 171 12.24 64.61 27.19
C ALA A 171 12.53 63.90 25.86
N ASP A 172 13.74 64.08 25.31
CA ASP A 172 14.19 63.42 24.07
C ASP A 172 14.23 61.89 24.24
N GLN A 173 14.69 61.37 25.39
CA GLN A 173 14.67 59.94 25.70
C GLN A 173 13.25 59.37 25.76
N LEU A 174 12.31 60.08 26.38
CA LEU A 174 10.90 59.67 26.43
C LEU A 174 10.26 59.67 25.03
N ALA A 175 10.56 60.67 24.20
CA ALA A 175 10.08 60.74 22.82
C ALA A 175 10.62 59.58 21.97
N GLN A 176 11.91 59.26 22.07
CA GLN A 176 12.51 58.12 21.39
C GLN A 176 11.85 56.81 21.81
N ARG A 177 11.68 56.59 23.12
CA ARG A 177 11.05 55.38 23.64
C ARG A 177 9.59 55.24 23.19
N GLN A 178 8.85 56.34 23.08
CA GLN A 178 7.50 56.35 22.53
C GLN A 178 7.50 55.85 21.08
N GLN A 179 8.43 56.31 20.25
CA GLN A 179 8.56 55.90 18.85
C GLN A 179 8.90 54.40 18.74
N GLU A 180 9.83 53.92 19.57
CA GLU A 180 10.20 52.50 19.62
C GLU A 180 9.01 51.60 20.00
N LEU A 181 8.24 51.99 21.03
CA LEU A 181 7.03 51.27 21.42
C LEU A 181 5.96 51.26 20.33
N GLN A 182 5.82 52.37 19.58
CA GLN A 182 4.91 52.45 18.45
C GLN A 182 5.31 51.50 17.31
N LEU A 183 6.60 51.43 17.00
CA LEU A 183 7.14 50.50 15.99
C LEU A 183 6.91 49.04 16.39
N GLN A 184 7.19 48.70 17.66
CA GLN A 184 6.95 47.35 18.18
C GLN A 184 5.46 46.98 18.17
N SER A 185 4.57 47.91 18.52
CA SER A 185 3.11 47.72 18.43
C SER A 185 2.66 47.44 16.99
N ASN A 186 3.18 48.19 16.03
CA ASN A 186 2.85 48.01 14.61
C ASN A 186 3.37 46.66 14.08
N SER A 187 4.59 46.26 14.44
CA SER A 187 5.15 44.94 14.10
C SER A 187 4.28 43.82 14.67
N LEU A 188 3.91 43.90 15.95
CA LEU A 188 3.07 42.88 16.60
C LEU A 188 1.68 42.78 15.95
N LYS A 189 1.09 43.91 15.53
CA LYS A 189 -0.18 43.91 14.78
C LYS A 189 -0.05 43.17 13.45
N GLN A 190 1.05 43.35 12.72
CA GLN A 190 1.31 42.65 11.46
C GLN A 190 1.47 41.15 11.68
N GLU A 191 2.22 40.73 12.71
CA GLU A 191 2.39 39.32 13.08
C GLU A 191 1.06 38.66 13.46
N ILE A 192 0.20 39.35 14.22
CA ILE A 192 -1.15 38.87 14.55
C ILE A 192 -2.01 38.68 13.30
N ALA A 193 -1.93 39.62 12.34
CA ALA A 193 -2.68 39.51 11.08
C ALA A 193 -2.20 38.31 10.24
N GLN A 194 -0.88 38.13 10.11
CA GLN A 194 -0.29 36.99 9.42
C GLN A 194 -0.66 35.66 10.10
N HIS A 195 -0.61 35.62 11.44
CA HIS A 195 -1.01 34.45 12.22
C HIS A 195 -2.47 34.09 11.96
N LYS A 196 -3.38 35.08 12.00
CA LYS A 196 -4.81 34.88 11.70
C LYS A 196 -5.02 34.31 10.28
N GLN A 197 -4.30 34.82 9.29
CA GLN A 197 -4.36 34.32 7.92
C GLN A 197 -3.89 32.86 7.84
N LYS A 198 -2.74 32.51 8.45
CA LYS A 198 -2.24 31.13 8.49
C LYS A 198 -3.24 30.19 9.18
N THR A 199 -3.87 30.61 10.27
CA THR A 199 -4.92 29.81 10.93
C THR A 199 -6.12 29.57 10.04
N GLN A 200 -6.56 30.58 9.28
CA GLN A 200 -7.67 30.42 8.33
C GLN A 200 -7.31 29.45 7.20
N GLN A 201 -6.10 29.56 6.65
CA GLN A 201 -5.59 28.64 5.64
C GLN A 201 -5.49 27.20 6.15
N LEU A 202 -4.99 27.00 7.38
CA LEU A 202 -4.95 25.68 8.01
C LEU A 202 -6.36 25.09 8.14
N ASN A 203 -7.34 25.87 8.59
CA ASN A 203 -8.72 25.39 8.74
C ASN A 203 -9.31 24.95 7.39
N GLN A 204 -9.10 25.72 6.32
CA GLN A 204 -9.52 25.36 4.97
C GLN A 204 -8.84 24.08 4.47
N ALA A 205 -7.52 23.95 4.73
CA ALA A 205 -6.78 22.76 4.34
C ALA A 205 -7.22 21.51 5.10
N ILE A 206 -7.56 21.63 6.40
CA ILE A 206 -8.14 20.54 7.20
C ILE A 206 -9.50 20.12 6.63
N GLN A 207 -10.35 21.08 6.23
CA GLN A 207 -11.63 20.77 5.59
C GLN A 207 -11.45 19.99 4.29
N SER A 208 -10.50 20.41 3.43
CA SER A 208 -10.15 19.70 2.20
C SER A 208 -9.59 18.29 2.49
N LEU A 209 -8.68 18.14 3.46
CA LEU A 209 -8.12 16.85 3.85
C LEU A 209 -9.24 15.88 4.33
N ASN A 210 -10.21 16.40 5.09
CA ASN A 210 -11.36 15.61 5.55
C ASN A 210 -12.28 15.21 4.40
N GLN A 211 -12.49 16.08 3.41
CA GLN A 211 -13.26 15.75 2.20
C GLN A 211 -12.54 14.68 1.38
N ASN A 212 -11.23 14.80 1.19
CA ASN A 212 -10.40 13.79 0.51
C ASN A 212 -10.48 12.45 1.23
N ASN A 213 -10.42 12.44 2.57
CA ASN A 213 -10.58 11.21 3.35
C ASN A 213 -11.94 10.54 3.11
N LYS A 214 -13.04 11.32 3.05
CA LYS A 214 -14.36 10.77 2.74
C LYS A 214 -14.39 10.12 1.35
N GLN A 215 -13.78 10.75 0.35
CA GLN A 215 -13.71 10.18 -1.01
C GLN A 215 -12.85 8.91 -1.06
N LEU A 216 -11.74 8.88 -0.32
CA LEU A 216 -10.90 7.69 -0.20
C LEU A 216 -11.68 6.52 0.43
N VAL A 217 -12.43 6.78 1.51
CA VAL A 217 -13.29 5.77 2.15
C VAL A 217 -14.37 5.26 1.19
N LEU A 218 -15.03 6.14 0.44
CA LEU A 218 -16.02 5.74 -0.56
C LEU A 218 -15.40 4.88 -1.67
N SER A 219 -14.23 5.27 -2.16
CA SER A 219 -13.49 4.54 -3.20
C SER A 219 -13.06 3.16 -2.70
N ALA A 220 -12.57 3.06 -1.46
CA ALA A 220 -12.22 1.79 -0.83
C ALA A 220 -13.44 0.87 -0.65
N ASN A 221 -14.58 1.43 -0.23
CA ASN A 221 -15.83 0.67 -0.11
C ASN A 221 -16.31 0.15 -1.47
N GLN A 222 -16.23 0.99 -2.51
CA GLN A 222 -16.58 0.60 -3.88
C GLN A 222 -15.63 -0.49 -4.41
N PHE A 223 -14.32 -0.36 -4.16
CA PHE A 223 -13.33 -1.38 -4.50
C PHE A 223 -13.67 -2.71 -3.83
N ASN A 224 -13.90 -2.72 -2.52
CA ASN A 224 -14.25 -3.93 -1.78
C ASN A 224 -15.55 -4.55 -2.31
N LYS A 225 -16.56 -3.74 -2.65
CA LYS A 225 -17.82 -4.22 -3.22
C LYS A 225 -17.61 -4.86 -4.59
N ASN A 226 -16.78 -4.26 -5.44
CA ASN A 226 -16.54 -4.73 -6.81
C ASN A 226 -15.62 -5.95 -6.85
N PHE A 227 -14.58 -5.97 -6.02
CA PHE A 227 -13.53 -6.99 -6.01
C PHE A 227 -13.63 -7.91 -4.79
N GLN A 228 -14.77 -8.57 -4.63
CA GLN A 228 -14.97 -9.57 -3.59
C GLN A 228 -14.03 -10.77 -3.79
N PRO A 229 -13.44 -11.34 -2.72
CA PRO A 229 -12.74 -12.61 -2.80
C PRO A 229 -13.67 -13.69 -3.36
N ARG A 230 -13.20 -14.45 -4.35
CA ARG A 230 -13.93 -15.57 -4.93
C ARG A 230 -12.95 -16.71 -5.19
N LEU A 231 -13.45 -17.95 -5.15
CA LEU A 231 -12.70 -19.12 -5.59
C LEU A 231 -12.56 -19.02 -7.11
N PHE A 232 -11.35 -18.78 -7.60
CA PHE A 232 -11.06 -18.72 -9.02
C PHE A 232 -9.91 -19.65 -9.38
N HIS A 233 -10.12 -20.43 -10.44
CA HIS A 233 -9.12 -21.27 -11.07
C HIS A 233 -8.30 -20.41 -12.03
N LYS A 234 -7.14 -19.93 -11.57
CA LYS A 234 -6.18 -19.16 -12.39
C LYS A 234 -5.61 -20.00 -13.53
N GLY A 235 -5.37 -21.28 -13.23
CA GLY A 235 -5.05 -22.33 -14.16
C GLY A 235 -6.05 -23.48 -14.03
N HIS A 236 -6.03 -24.39 -15.00
CA HIS A 236 -6.75 -25.64 -14.92
C HIS A 236 -6.06 -26.73 -15.76
N PHE A 237 -5.57 -27.76 -15.08
CA PHE A 237 -5.24 -29.05 -15.64
C PHE A 237 -6.51 -29.92 -15.77
N ASN A 238 -6.83 -30.36 -16.99
CA ASN A 238 -8.03 -31.14 -17.27
C ASN A 238 -7.76 -32.64 -17.52
N GLY A 239 -6.57 -33.14 -17.17
CA GLY A 239 -6.14 -34.50 -17.48
C GLY A 239 -5.48 -34.68 -18.84
N LYS A 240 -5.52 -33.66 -19.74
CA LYS A 240 -4.91 -33.72 -21.08
C LYS A 240 -4.13 -32.48 -21.46
N GLN A 241 -4.46 -31.34 -20.86
CA GLN A 241 -3.94 -30.03 -21.20
C GLN A 241 -3.95 -29.16 -19.94
N ILE A 242 -3.14 -28.11 -19.97
CA ILE A 242 -3.22 -27.01 -19.01
C ILE A 242 -3.81 -25.80 -19.71
N TYR A 243 -4.71 -25.11 -19.03
CA TYR A 243 -5.22 -23.80 -19.43
C TYR A 243 -4.85 -22.76 -18.39
N ILE A 244 -4.28 -21.64 -18.81
CA ILE A 244 -3.98 -20.49 -17.99
C ILE A 244 -4.93 -19.36 -18.38
N TYR A 245 -5.65 -18.84 -17.39
CA TYR A 245 -6.72 -17.87 -17.58
C TYR A 245 -6.40 -16.50 -17.00
N GLU A 246 -5.70 -16.46 -15.86
CA GLU A 246 -5.30 -15.19 -15.26
C GLU A 246 -3.99 -15.24 -14.48
N PHE A 247 -3.30 -14.10 -14.46
CA PHE A 247 -2.16 -13.81 -13.59
C PHE A 247 -1.96 -12.29 -13.47
N THR A 248 -1.39 -11.85 -12.35
CA THR A 248 -1.10 -10.42 -12.10
C THR A 248 0.39 -10.07 -12.21
N SER A 249 1.28 -11.06 -12.26
CA SER A 249 2.73 -10.87 -12.47
C SER A 249 3.39 -12.12 -13.06
N LYS A 250 4.68 -12.02 -13.44
CA LYS A 250 5.44 -13.18 -13.93
C LYS A 250 5.64 -14.24 -12.84
N GLU A 251 5.81 -13.81 -11.59
CA GLU A 251 5.93 -14.69 -10.43
C GLU A 251 4.61 -15.42 -10.13
N ASP A 252 3.47 -14.74 -10.26
CA ASP A 252 2.13 -15.33 -10.13
C ASP A 252 1.88 -16.36 -11.25
N LEU A 253 2.29 -16.06 -12.48
CA LEU A 253 2.21 -17.01 -13.59
C LEU A 253 3.08 -18.24 -13.34
N ARG A 254 4.33 -18.06 -12.89
CA ARG A 254 5.22 -19.18 -12.56
C ARG A 254 4.64 -20.08 -11.47
N LEU A 255 4.06 -19.50 -10.41
CA LEU A 255 3.40 -20.26 -9.35
C LEU A 255 2.20 -21.04 -9.89
N THR A 256 1.36 -20.39 -10.70
CA THR A 256 0.19 -21.03 -11.32
C THR A 256 0.62 -22.21 -12.20
N LEU A 257 1.62 -22.02 -13.06
CA LEU A 257 2.19 -23.10 -13.87
C LEU A 257 2.71 -24.25 -13.01
N ALA A 258 3.37 -23.96 -11.89
CA ALA A 258 3.89 -24.97 -10.99
C ALA A 258 2.77 -25.80 -10.34
N HIS A 259 1.69 -25.15 -9.93
CA HIS A 259 0.50 -25.81 -9.38
C HIS A 259 -0.13 -26.77 -10.40
N GLU A 260 -0.38 -26.30 -11.64
CA GLU A 260 -0.98 -27.13 -12.68
C GLU A 260 -0.06 -28.29 -13.12
N LEU A 261 1.26 -28.08 -13.12
CA LEU A 261 2.23 -29.14 -13.34
C LEU A 261 2.24 -30.15 -12.18
N GLY A 262 2.04 -29.70 -10.94
CA GLY A 262 1.84 -30.58 -9.79
C GLY A 262 0.64 -31.50 -9.98
N HIS A 263 -0.49 -30.97 -10.47
CA HIS A 263 -1.64 -31.80 -10.85
C HIS A 263 -1.33 -32.76 -12.00
N ALA A 264 -0.53 -32.34 -12.99
CA ALA A 264 -0.08 -33.25 -14.05
C ALA A 264 0.81 -34.39 -13.53
N LEU A 265 1.53 -34.19 -12.41
CA LEU A 265 2.24 -35.25 -11.68
C LEU A 265 1.31 -36.17 -10.91
N GLY A 266 0.03 -35.83 -10.75
CA GLY A 266 -0.92 -36.55 -9.91
C GLY A 266 -0.95 -36.07 -8.47
N LEU A 267 -0.39 -34.88 -8.16
CA LEU A 267 -0.46 -34.30 -6.83
C LEU A 267 -1.85 -33.72 -6.57
N GLU A 268 -2.42 -34.06 -5.42
CA GLU A 268 -3.64 -33.46 -4.89
C GLU A 268 -3.34 -32.13 -4.18
N HIS A 269 -4.39 -31.44 -3.75
CA HIS A 269 -4.26 -30.23 -2.96
C HIS A 269 -3.76 -30.50 -1.54
N THR A 270 -3.04 -29.54 -0.97
CA THR A 270 -2.72 -29.53 0.47
C THR A 270 -3.65 -28.58 1.23
N ASP A 271 -3.68 -28.73 2.56
CA ASP A 271 -4.31 -27.78 3.48
C ASP A 271 -3.34 -26.68 3.96
N ASP A 272 -2.05 -26.73 3.58
CA ASP A 272 -1.04 -25.76 4.01
C ASP A 272 -1.11 -24.49 3.15
N PRO A 273 -1.53 -23.33 3.68
CA PRO A 273 -1.69 -22.11 2.89
C PRO A 273 -0.41 -21.53 2.29
N THR A 274 0.75 -22.10 2.63
CA THR A 274 2.06 -21.74 2.07
C THR A 274 2.53 -22.65 0.94
N SER A 275 1.89 -23.83 0.77
CA SER A 275 2.22 -24.82 -0.25
C SER A 275 1.84 -24.35 -1.65
N ILE A 276 2.63 -24.77 -2.65
CA ILE A 276 2.32 -24.56 -4.06
C ILE A 276 1.01 -25.25 -4.43
N MET A 277 0.76 -26.45 -3.89
CA MET A 277 -0.46 -27.23 -4.11
C MET A 277 -1.65 -26.80 -3.25
N TYR A 278 -1.59 -25.69 -2.52
CA TYR A 278 -2.77 -25.17 -1.82
C TYR A 278 -3.76 -24.55 -2.84
N PRO A 279 -5.07 -24.83 -2.74
CA PRO A 279 -6.07 -24.51 -3.78
C PRO A 279 -6.32 -23.01 -3.99
N VAL A 280 -5.79 -22.14 -3.12
CA VAL A 280 -6.00 -20.70 -3.18
C VAL A 280 -4.67 -19.97 -3.01
N ILE A 281 -4.34 -19.03 -3.90
CA ILE A 281 -3.17 -18.18 -3.67
C ILE A 281 -3.44 -17.27 -2.46
N GLN A 282 -2.70 -17.48 -1.37
CA GLN A 282 -2.87 -16.79 -0.09
C GLN A 282 -1.54 -16.42 0.56
N LYS A 283 -0.79 -17.40 1.09
CA LYS A 283 0.46 -17.16 1.86
C LYS A 283 1.72 -17.69 1.15
N GLN A 284 1.60 -18.14 -0.09
CA GLN A 284 2.74 -18.58 -0.89
C GLN A 284 3.69 -17.41 -1.14
N ASN A 285 4.99 -17.71 -1.14
CA ASN A 285 6.01 -16.71 -1.41
C ASN A 285 6.30 -16.63 -2.92
N LEU A 286 5.75 -15.62 -3.58
CA LEU A 286 5.96 -15.40 -5.02
C LEU A 286 7.43 -15.10 -5.38
N GLN A 287 8.20 -14.52 -4.45
CA GLN A 287 9.61 -14.15 -4.68
C GLN A 287 10.55 -15.32 -4.40
N LYS A 288 10.31 -16.06 -3.32
CA LYS A 288 11.09 -17.23 -2.91
C LYS A 288 10.38 -18.51 -3.36
N PHE A 289 10.65 -18.89 -4.60
CA PHE A 289 10.02 -20.01 -5.28
C PHE A 289 10.69 -21.34 -4.90
N GLU A 290 10.21 -21.94 -3.81
CA GLU A 290 10.70 -23.19 -3.21
C GLU A 290 9.50 -24.04 -2.73
N LEU A 291 9.65 -25.36 -2.72
CA LEU A 291 8.63 -26.27 -2.17
C LEU A 291 8.54 -26.12 -0.66
N THR A 292 7.32 -26.20 -0.12
CA THR A 292 7.14 -26.36 1.32
C THR A 292 7.24 -27.83 1.73
N LYS A 293 7.32 -28.09 3.03
CA LYS A 293 7.31 -29.46 3.54
C LYS A 293 6.07 -30.23 3.08
N ALA A 294 4.91 -29.57 3.02
CA ALA A 294 3.67 -30.19 2.55
C ALA A 294 3.76 -30.60 1.07
N ASP A 295 4.36 -29.75 0.21
CA ASP A 295 4.61 -30.10 -1.20
C ASP A 295 5.56 -31.31 -1.32
N GLN A 296 6.62 -31.35 -0.51
CA GLN A 296 7.58 -32.46 -0.49
C GLN A 296 6.95 -33.77 0.00
N GLU A 297 6.08 -33.70 1.00
CA GLU A 297 5.34 -34.85 1.53
C GLU A 297 4.39 -35.45 0.47
N LEU A 298 3.71 -34.60 -0.32
CA LEU A 298 2.91 -35.05 -1.45
C LEU A 298 3.75 -35.81 -2.48
N VAL A 299 4.90 -35.27 -2.87
CA VAL A 299 5.81 -35.93 -3.83
C VAL A 299 6.31 -37.27 -3.30
N ARG A 300 6.64 -37.35 -2.00
CA ARG A 300 7.08 -38.61 -1.37
C ARG A 300 5.97 -39.65 -1.31
N ALA A 301 4.72 -39.23 -1.15
CA ALA A 301 3.57 -40.14 -1.12
C ALA A 301 3.22 -40.75 -2.50
N MET A 302 3.80 -40.23 -3.59
CA MET A 302 3.67 -40.83 -4.93
C MET A 302 4.48 -42.12 -5.11
N ASN A 303 5.51 -42.33 -4.27
CA ASN A 303 6.49 -43.42 -4.41
C ASN A 303 6.22 -44.60 -3.47
#